data_AF-A0A535ZAI7-F1
#
_entry.id   AF-A0A535ZAI7-F1
#
_cell.length_a   1.000
_cell.length_b   1.000
_cell.length_c   1.000
_cell.angle_alpha   90.00
_cell.angle_beta   90.00
_cell.angle_gamma   90.00
#
_symmetry.space_group_name_H-M   'P 1'
#
loop_
_entity.id
_entity.type
_entity.pdbx_description
1 polymer ?
#
loop_
_entity_poly.entity_id
_entity_poly.type
_entity_poly.pdbx_seq_one_letter_code
_entity_poly.pdbx_strand_id
1 'polypeptide(L)'
;MHRLKPVSPASLLLRDAWKYGLGVGIAAVLLTSGGVDRVQSPAHVLADSVLPTTVLCGDIPTDPGNPHTATWTATSSPYGTGSPYNLPVSSTNNVDPNVVPCDAIIVPPDVTLKIDASQGPVQIFSHGAAIKVDGGHLVVTGSRDVVTGEVKSALFDAEPDVASWDGIVVTARDSTHRGTASLAFASIQHALNSITITSGATTTVDPTDLGSQLPYGLAVISSGIGPSYFDGIDASNTPVLVKGELDPATDRADGKFGTVNNIGSQGIKLSFDGSAPAVAAALDVENVTFGSSVPFGETSCLPLQVPCSAGSIGNDAILATFTSSNPPPVIINKSRFYRAGSFGVELSGANRPVIKDNNFDCNGSG
;
A
#
# COMPACT_ATOMS: atom_id res chain seq x y z
N MET A 1 -42.00 -14.56 27.88
CA MET A 1 -42.16 -14.07 26.49
C MET A 1 -41.57 -12.66 26.41
N HIS A 2 -40.30 -12.53 26.00
CA HIS A 2 -39.68 -11.22 25.76
C HIS A 2 -39.48 -11.04 24.25
N ARG A 3 -40.18 -10.06 23.67
CA ARG A 3 -39.99 -9.60 22.29
C ARG A 3 -38.69 -8.79 22.23
N LEU A 4 -37.71 -9.27 21.46
CA LEU A 4 -36.59 -8.47 20.98
C LEU A 4 -37.12 -7.44 19.97
N LYS A 5 -36.75 -6.17 20.17
CA LYS A 5 -36.94 -5.12 19.15
C LYS A 5 -35.85 -5.29 18.07
N PRO A 6 -36.17 -5.15 16.78
CA PRO A 6 -35.15 -5.09 15.74
C PRO A 6 -34.42 -3.74 15.81
N VAL A 7 -33.10 -3.77 15.73
CA VAL A 7 -32.26 -2.58 15.53
C VAL A 7 -32.38 -2.18 14.06
N SER A 8 -32.73 -0.91 13.82
CA SER A 8 -32.95 -0.34 12.49
C SER A 8 -31.62 -0.07 11.75
N PRO A 9 -31.56 -0.13 10.40
CA PRO A 9 -30.34 0.08 9.60
C PRO A 9 -29.86 1.54 9.50
N ALA A 10 -30.56 2.49 10.14
CA ALA A 10 -30.34 3.92 9.95
C ALA A 10 -28.98 4.44 10.48
N SER A 11 -28.29 3.70 11.35
CA SER A 11 -26.99 4.12 11.91
C SER A 11 -25.81 3.94 10.95
N LEU A 12 -25.94 3.14 9.89
CA LEU A 12 -24.90 2.97 8.86
C LEU A 12 -24.89 4.16 7.89
N LEU A 13 -26.06 4.57 7.40
CA LEU A 13 -26.17 5.64 6.38
C LEU A 13 -25.80 7.04 6.91
N LEU A 14 -25.90 7.29 8.22
CA LEU A 14 -25.55 8.58 8.84
C LEU A 14 -24.05 8.70 9.17
N ARG A 15 -23.29 7.58 9.21
CA ARG A 15 -21.84 7.57 9.52
C ARG A 15 -20.97 7.95 8.33
N ASP A 16 -21.44 7.67 7.13
CA ASP A 16 -20.73 7.97 5.89
C ASP A 16 -20.79 9.47 5.53
N ALA A 17 -21.92 10.14 5.82
CA ALA A 17 -22.17 11.51 5.40
C ALA A 17 -21.19 12.54 5.99
N TRP A 18 -20.70 12.34 7.22
CA TRP A 18 -19.74 13.27 7.84
C TRP A 18 -18.31 13.08 7.32
N LYS A 19 -17.92 11.84 6.99
CA LYS A 19 -16.62 11.50 6.40
C LYS A 19 -16.50 12.05 4.96
N TYR A 20 -17.57 11.96 4.17
CA TYR A 20 -17.63 12.56 2.83
C TYR A 20 -17.68 14.10 2.85
N GLY A 21 -18.37 14.71 3.83
CA GLY A 21 -18.47 16.17 3.95
C GLY A 21 -17.16 16.88 4.29
N LEU A 22 -16.31 16.25 5.12
CA LEU A 22 -14.99 16.79 5.48
C LEU A 22 -13.92 16.50 4.43
N GLY A 23 -13.93 15.31 3.81
CA GLY A 23 -12.99 14.96 2.73
C GLY A 23 -13.15 15.87 1.50
N VAL A 24 -14.39 16.14 1.08
CA VAL A 24 -14.67 17.06 -0.05
C VAL A 24 -14.42 18.53 0.34
N GLY A 25 -14.69 18.91 1.59
CA GLY A 25 -14.45 20.27 2.09
C GLY A 25 -12.96 20.61 2.20
N ILE A 26 -12.12 19.68 2.65
CA ILE A 26 -10.66 19.86 2.73
C ILE A 26 -10.05 19.86 1.33
N ALA A 27 -10.52 19.00 0.41
CA ALA A 27 -10.09 19.01 -0.99
C ALA A 27 -10.36 20.38 -1.64
N ALA A 28 -11.56 20.95 -1.46
CA ALA A 28 -11.92 22.24 -2.05
C ALA A 28 -11.17 23.44 -1.42
N VAL A 29 -10.83 23.38 -0.13
CA VAL A 29 -10.07 24.46 0.53
C VAL A 29 -8.58 24.39 0.18
N LEU A 30 -7.99 23.20 0.07
CA LEU A 30 -6.59 23.04 -0.37
C LEU A 30 -6.40 23.41 -1.86
N LEU A 31 -7.41 23.21 -2.69
CA LEU A 31 -7.39 23.60 -4.11
C LEU A 31 -7.54 25.11 -4.34
N THR A 32 -7.93 25.90 -3.32
CA THR A 32 -8.19 27.35 -3.47
C THR A 32 -7.20 28.25 -2.72
N SER A 33 -6.39 27.72 -1.80
CA SER A 33 -5.29 28.47 -1.19
C SER A 33 -3.99 28.27 -1.99
N GLY A 34 -3.75 29.16 -2.95
CA GLY A 34 -2.46 29.26 -3.63
C GLY A 34 -1.31 29.54 -2.66
N GLY A 35 -0.15 28.96 -2.96
CA GLY A 35 1.15 29.35 -2.40
C GLY A 35 1.42 28.82 -1.00
N VAL A 36 1.77 27.54 -0.89
CA VAL A 36 2.62 27.07 0.20
C VAL A 36 3.91 26.62 -0.46
N ASP A 37 5.01 27.34 -0.19
CA ASP A 37 6.36 26.91 -0.59
C ASP A 37 6.57 25.48 -0.09
N ARG A 38 6.58 24.52 -1.01
CA ARG A 38 6.94 23.14 -0.70
C ARG A 38 8.41 23.15 -0.28
N VAL A 39 8.68 22.94 1.00
CA VAL A 39 10.04 22.78 1.51
C VAL A 39 10.65 21.58 0.80
N GLN A 40 11.73 21.85 0.07
CA GLN A 40 12.55 20.90 -0.66
C GLN A 40 12.88 19.71 0.26
N SER A 41 12.47 18.50 -0.14
CA SER A 41 12.75 17.25 0.58
C SER A 41 14.22 17.17 0.99
N PRO A 42 14.57 16.54 2.13
CA PRO A 42 15.93 16.06 2.32
C PRO A 42 16.24 15.23 1.08
N ALA A 43 17.25 15.65 0.32
CA ALA A 43 17.61 14.99 -0.92
C ALA A 43 17.79 13.50 -0.64
N HIS A 44 16.87 12.66 -1.15
CA HIS A 44 17.28 11.32 -1.53
C HIS A 44 18.40 11.56 -2.53
N VAL A 45 19.61 11.15 -2.17
CA VAL A 45 20.78 11.26 -3.05
C VAL A 45 20.37 10.54 -4.33
N LEU A 46 19.99 11.32 -5.34
CA LEU A 46 19.84 10.84 -6.70
C LEU A 46 21.17 10.17 -6.99
N ALA A 47 21.16 8.94 -7.50
CA ALA A 47 22.37 8.40 -8.09
C ALA A 47 22.79 9.41 -9.16
N ASP A 48 23.88 10.15 -8.90
CA ASP A 48 24.30 11.37 -9.61
C ASP A 48 24.69 11.16 -11.09
N SER A 49 24.23 10.08 -11.73
CA SER A 49 24.70 9.67 -13.06
C SER A 49 23.72 8.88 -13.94
N VAL A 50 22.45 8.68 -13.54
CA VAL A 50 21.48 7.92 -14.36
C VAL A 50 20.40 8.85 -14.93
N LEU A 51 20.26 8.86 -16.26
CA LEU A 51 19.15 9.52 -16.95
C LEU A 51 17.82 8.88 -16.49
N PRO A 52 16.79 9.68 -16.14
CA PRO A 52 15.49 9.14 -15.78
C PRO A 52 14.95 8.21 -16.88
N THR A 53 14.43 7.06 -16.47
CA THR A 53 13.81 6.09 -17.36
C THR A 53 12.35 6.47 -17.59
N THR A 54 11.99 6.83 -18.82
CA THR A 54 10.60 7.00 -19.22
C THR A 54 9.96 5.63 -19.43
N VAL A 55 8.94 5.31 -18.64
CA VAL A 55 8.18 4.05 -18.78
C VAL A 55 7.07 4.25 -19.79
N LEU A 56 6.96 3.34 -20.76
CA LEU A 56 5.95 3.44 -21.81
C LEU A 56 4.59 2.90 -21.33
N CYS A 57 3.52 3.42 -21.91
CA CYS A 57 2.17 2.95 -21.65
C CYS A 57 1.94 1.52 -22.16
N GLY A 58 1.08 0.78 -21.46
CA GLY A 58 0.66 -0.58 -21.85
C GLY A 58 1.51 -1.68 -21.21
N ASP A 59 1.55 -2.85 -21.84
CA ASP A 59 2.30 -4.01 -21.35
C ASP A 59 3.79 -3.69 -21.25
N ILE A 60 4.37 -3.93 -20.08
CA ILE A 60 5.79 -3.70 -19.87
C ILE A 60 6.64 -4.67 -20.72
N PRO A 61 7.77 -4.20 -21.28
CA PRO A 61 8.74 -5.08 -21.92
C PRO A 61 9.48 -5.91 -20.86
N THR A 62 9.87 -7.13 -21.25
CA THR A 62 10.63 -8.05 -20.40
C THR A 62 12.12 -7.97 -20.69
N ASP A 63 12.93 -8.56 -19.81
CA ASP A 63 14.39 -8.57 -19.93
C ASP A 63 14.84 -9.28 -21.22
N PRO A 64 15.91 -8.81 -21.89
CA PRO A 64 16.45 -9.49 -23.06
C PRO A 64 16.76 -10.96 -22.79
N GLY A 65 16.11 -11.86 -23.53
CA GLY A 65 16.29 -13.31 -23.38
C GLY A 65 15.48 -13.94 -22.25
N ASN A 66 14.66 -13.18 -21.51
CA ASN A 66 13.72 -13.71 -20.52
C ASN A 66 12.30 -13.14 -20.78
N PRO A 67 11.38 -13.94 -21.34
CA PRO A 67 10.01 -13.48 -21.65
C PRO A 67 9.08 -13.39 -20.44
N HIS A 68 9.55 -13.76 -19.23
CA HIS A 68 8.71 -13.87 -18.03
C HIS A 68 9.08 -12.88 -16.93
N THR A 69 10.12 -12.07 -17.12
CA THR A 69 10.57 -11.15 -16.07
C THR A 69 10.98 -9.83 -16.68
N ALA A 70 10.52 -8.73 -16.09
CA ALA A 70 11.00 -7.39 -16.32
C ALA A 70 11.69 -6.94 -15.03
N THR A 71 13.01 -6.77 -15.06
CA THR A 71 13.78 -6.42 -13.85
C THR A 71 14.12 -4.94 -13.87
N TRP A 72 13.63 -4.19 -12.88
CA TRP A 72 13.93 -2.78 -12.67
C TRP A 72 14.90 -2.64 -11.50
N THR A 73 16.03 -1.99 -11.73
CA THR A 73 17.11 -1.81 -10.74
C THR A 73 17.51 -0.34 -10.64
N ALA A 74 18.42 -0.02 -9.72
CA ALA A 74 18.98 1.33 -9.67
C ALA A 74 19.71 1.74 -10.97
N THR A 75 20.15 0.79 -11.79
CA THR A 75 21.08 1.05 -12.91
C THR A 75 20.56 0.62 -14.29
N SER A 76 19.58 -0.28 -14.35
CA SER A 76 19.13 -0.89 -15.59
C SER A 76 17.68 -1.37 -15.54
N SER A 77 17.08 -1.50 -16.72
CA SER A 77 15.77 -2.10 -16.98
C SER A 77 15.66 -2.53 -18.44
N PRO A 78 14.57 -3.23 -18.83
CA PRO A 78 14.22 -3.46 -20.22
C PRO A 78 14.11 -2.19 -21.10
N TYR A 79 13.97 -1.00 -20.50
CA TYR A 79 13.97 0.28 -21.21
C TYR A 79 15.37 0.84 -21.48
N GLY A 80 16.42 0.17 -21.00
CA GLY A 80 17.83 0.50 -21.26
C GLY A 80 18.54 1.27 -20.13
N THR A 81 17.81 2.00 -19.28
CA THR A 81 18.34 2.75 -18.12
C THR A 81 17.69 2.33 -16.81
N GLY A 82 18.20 2.82 -15.68
CA GLY A 82 17.74 2.50 -14.33
C GLY A 82 16.90 3.60 -13.68
N SER A 83 16.74 3.48 -12.36
CA SER A 83 16.09 4.48 -11.51
C SER A 83 16.65 5.91 -11.71
N PRO A 84 15.81 6.96 -11.67
CA PRO A 84 14.37 6.94 -11.39
C PRO A 84 13.54 6.47 -12.60
N TYR A 85 12.40 5.83 -12.33
CA TYR A 85 11.41 5.40 -13.31
C TYR A 85 10.21 6.34 -13.29
N ASN A 86 9.95 7.02 -14.39
CA ASN A 86 8.84 7.95 -14.52
C ASN A 86 7.70 7.26 -15.26
N LEU A 87 6.59 7.01 -14.56
CA LEU A 87 5.38 6.44 -15.13
C LEU A 87 4.70 7.44 -16.07
N PRO A 88 3.86 6.96 -17.01
CA PRO A 88 3.11 7.83 -17.90
C PRO A 88 2.23 8.86 -17.18
N VAL A 89 1.86 9.91 -17.91
CA VAL A 89 0.88 10.90 -17.46
C VAL A 89 -0.53 10.32 -17.59
N SER A 90 -1.31 10.35 -16.51
CA SER A 90 -2.71 9.88 -16.53
C SER A 90 -3.61 10.79 -17.36
N SER A 91 -4.77 10.28 -17.77
CA SER A 91 -5.79 11.09 -18.45
C SER A 91 -6.30 12.26 -17.63
N THR A 92 -6.31 12.11 -16.31
CA THR A 92 -6.80 13.11 -15.35
C THR A 92 -5.82 14.26 -15.12
N ASN A 93 -4.51 14.02 -15.32
CA ASN A 93 -3.45 15.01 -15.10
C ASN A 93 -2.81 15.51 -16.40
N ASN A 94 -3.32 15.08 -17.56
CA ASN A 94 -2.77 15.49 -18.84
C ASN A 94 -3.20 16.92 -19.20
N VAL A 95 -2.31 17.87 -18.93
CA VAL A 95 -2.46 19.28 -19.32
C VAL A 95 -1.89 19.59 -20.70
N ASP A 96 -1.12 18.67 -21.31
CA ASP A 96 -0.55 18.84 -22.65
C ASP A 96 -1.34 18.03 -23.70
N PRO A 97 -2.04 18.69 -24.64
CA PRO A 97 -2.84 18.00 -25.65
C PRO A 97 -2.01 17.12 -26.62
N ASN A 98 -0.68 17.23 -26.61
CA ASN A 98 0.20 16.41 -27.45
C ASN A 98 0.69 15.12 -26.77
N VAL A 99 0.47 14.98 -25.46
CA VAL A 99 0.78 13.75 -24.73
C VAL A 99 -0.42 12.82 -24.83
N VAL A 100 -0.21 11.58 -25.26
CA VAL A 100 -1.27 10.56 -25.20
C VAL A 100 -1.36 10.07 -23.76
N PRO A 101 -2.49 10.29 -23.07
CA PRO A 101 -2.60 9.90 -21.68
C PRO A 101 -2.66 8.39 -21.51
N CYS A 102 -2.20 7.93 -20.35
CA CYS A 102 -2.19 6.52 -19.98
C CYS A 102 -2.44 6.35 -18.49
N ASP A 103 -3.54 5.71 -18.14
CA ASP A 103 -3.93 5.57 -16.73
C ASP A 103 -3.14 4.46 -16.01
N ALA A 104 -2.47 3.56 -16.73
CA ALA A 104 -1.65 2.53 -16.12
C ALA A 104 -0.60 1.92 -17.06
N ILE A 105 0.55 1.55 -16.49
CA ILE A 105 1.39 0.50 -17.07
C ILE A 105 0.81 -0.87 -16.69
N ILE A 106 0.98 -1.88 -17.54
CA ILE A 106 0.40 -3.21 -17.36
C ILE A 106 1.50 -4.24 -17.13
N VAL A 107 1.41 -4.98 -16.03
CA VAL A 107 2.13 -6.24 -15.84
C VAL A 107 1.20 -7.37 -16.31
N PRO A 108 1.41 -7.92 -17.52
CA PRO A 108 0.50 -8.91 -18.10
C PRO A 108 0.65 -10.28 -17.43
N PRO A 109 -0.24 -11.25 -17.74
CA PRO A 109 -0.10 -12.63 -17.26
C PRO A 109 1.25 -13.23 -17.59
N ASP A 110 1.71 -14.15 -16.73
CA ASP A 110 2.97 -14.88 -16.85
C ASP A 110 4.24 -13.99 -16.85
N VAL A 111 4.09 -12.69 -16.57
CA VAL A 111 5.19 -11.74 -16.42
C VAL A 111 5.30 -11.30 -14.96
N THR A 112 6.53 -11.32 -14.47
CA THR A 112 6.90 -10.72 -13.18
C THR A 112 7.59 -9.39 -13.40
N LEU A 113 7.01 -8.30 -12.90
CA LEU A 113 7.73 -7.06 -12.66
C LEU A 113 8.54 -7.23 -11.37
N LYS A 114 9.86 -7.36 -11.50
CA LYS A 114 10.79 -7.45 -10.37
C LYS A 114 11.47 -6.10 -10.17
N ILE A 115 11.17 -5.42 -9.06
CA ILE A 115 11.87 -4.21 -8.65
C ILE A 115 12.93 -4.60 -7.63
N ASP A 116 14.20 -4.50 -8.01
CA ASP A 116 15.34 -4.98 -7.24
C ASP A 116 16.22 -3.81 -6.76
N ALA A 117 16.05 -3.44 -5.50
CA ALA A 117 16.83 -2.40 -4.84
C ALA A 117 18.19 -2.90 -4.29
N SER A 118 18.59 -4.16 -4.51
CA SER A 118 19.83 -4.70 -3.94
C SER A 118 21.10 -3.95 -4.39
N GLN A 119 21.07 -3.35 -5.59
CA GLN A 119 22.17 -2.57 -6.15
C GLN A 119 22.16 -1.09 -5.74
N GLY A 120 21.08 -0.61 -5.12
CA GLY A 120 20.89 0.79 -4.76
C GLY A 120 19.39 1.12 -4.69
N PRO A 121 19.03 2.30 -4.15
CA PRO A 121 17.64 2.71 -4.06
C PRO A 121 16.99 2.76 -5.45
N VAL A 122 15.74 2.29 -5.53
CA VAL A 122 14.92 2.42 -6.74
C VAL A 122 13.80 3.41 -6.47
N GLN A 123 13.65 4.40 -7.34
CA GLN A 123 12.62 5.41 -7.25
C GLN A 123 11.68 5.29 -8.45
N ILE A 124 10.39 5.31 -8.17
CA ILE A 124 9.32 5.24 -9.16
C ILE A 124 8.40 6.41 -8.88
N PHE A 125 8.28 7.29 -9.86
CA PHE A 125 7.49 8.50 -9.78
C PHE A 125 6.35 8.45 -10.78
N SER A 126 5.17 8.87 -10.34
CA SER A 126 3.96 8.83 -11.16
C SER A 126 3.32 10.20 -11.32
N HIS A 127 3.01 10.57 -12.56
CA HIS A 127 2.17 11.71 -12.92
C HIS A 127 0.67 11.36 -12.89
N GLY A 128 0.26 10.41 -12.06
CA GLY A 128 -1.13 9.97 -11.90
C GLY A 128 -1.38 8.50 -12.25
N ALA A 129 -0.60 7.94 -13.18
CA ALA A 129 -0.80 6.58 -13.66
C ALA A 129 -0.53 5.51 -12.58
N ALA A 130 -1.28 4.41 -12.67
CA ALA A 130 -1.09 3.23 -11.83
C ALA A 130 0.03 2.31 -12.34
N ILE A 131 0.49 1.43 -11.44
CA ILE A 131 1.07 0.14 -11.82
C ILE A 131 -0.06 -0.90 -11.73
N LYS A 132 -0.57 -1.35 -12.87
CA LYS A 132 -1.64 -2.36 -12.91
C LYS A 132 -1.05 -3.75 -13.16
N VAL A 133 -1.15 -4.63 -12.16
CA VAL A 133 -0.83 -6.05 -12.28
C VAL A 133 -2.09 -6.80 -12.72
N ASP A 134 -2.16 -7.15 -14.00
CA ASP A 134 -3.33 -7.77 -14.63
C ASP A 134 -3.06 -9.24 -14.91
N GLY A 135 -3.22 -10.07 -13.87
CA GLY A 135 -2.89 -11.49 -13.91
C GLY A 135 -1.38 -11.83 -13.82
N GLY A 136 -0.49 -10.84 -13.86
CA GLY A 136 0.95 -11.00 -13.65
C GLY A 136 1.40 -10.96 -12.18
N HIS A 137 2.68 -10.71 -11.94
CA HIS A 137 3.26 -10.67 -10.59
C HIS A 137 4.08 -9.41 -10.37
N LEU A 138 3.94 -8.78 -9.20
CA LEU A 138 4.83 -7.74 -8.73
C LEU A 138 5.69 -8.28 -7.58
N VAL A 139 7.00 -8.18 -7.71
CA VAL A 139 7.95 -8.54 -6.64
C VAL A 139 8.90 -7.37 -6.40
N VAL A 140 8.90 -6.83 -5.18
CA VAL A 140 9.81 -5.76 -4.77
C VAL A 140 10.75 -6.31 -3.71
N THR A 141 12.05 -6.23 -3.97
CA THR A 141 13.09 -6.69 -3.05
C THR A 141 13.97 -5.53 -2.62
N GLY A 142 14.29 -5.50 -1.33
CA GLY A 142 15.30 -4.61 -0.77
C GLY A 142 16.02 -5.29 0.38
N SER A 143 16.85 -4.55 1.09
CA SER A 143 17.61 -5.11 2.20
C SER A 143 17.98 -4.07 3.23
N ARG A 144 18.33 -4.56 4.42
CA ARG A 144 18.94 -3.77 5.48
C ARG A 144 20.28 -4.40 5.82
N ASP A 145 21.34 -3.59 5.81
CA ASP A 145 22.63 -4.02 6.33
C ASP A 145 22.58 -4.08 7.86
N VAL A 146 22.92 -5.24 8.41
CA VAL A 146 22.84 -5.49 9.86
C VAL A 146 23.94 -4.80 10.67
N VAL A 147 25.03 -4.38 10.02
CA VAL A 147 26.19 -3.71 10.65
C VAL A 147 26.06 -2.19 10.53
N THR A 148 25.83 -1.68 9.32
CA THR A 148 25.76 -0.24 9.06
C THR A 148 24.36 0.33 9.30
N GLY A 149 23.32 -0.52 9.27
CA GLY A 149 21.92 -0.09 9.33
C GLY A 149 21.42 0.57 8.04
N GLU A 150 22.23 0.56 6.97
CA GLU A 150 21.86 1.08 5.66
C GLU A 150 20.67 0.30 5.10
N VAL A 151 19.68 1.01 4.55
CA VAL A 151 18.48 0.42 3.96
C VAL A 151 18.48 0.67 2.47
N LYS A 152 18.40 -0.41 1.71
CA LYS A 152 18.17 -0.41 0.27
C LYS A 152 16.70 -0.68 0.04
N SER A 153 16.00 0.31 -0.50
CA SER A 153 14.54 0.31 -0.58
C SER A 153 14.06 0.77 -1.96
N ALA A 154 12.80 0.45 -2.24
CA ALA A 154 12.08 1.00 -3.37
C ALA A 154 11.10 2.07 -2.89
N LEU A 155 11.13 3.26 -3.50
CA LEU A 155 10.21 4.36 -3.27
C LEU A 155 9.23 4.45 -4.45
N PHE A 156 7.94 4.50 -4.14
CA PHE A 156 6.85 4.80 -5.06
C PHE A 156 6.19 6.08 -4.58
N ASP A 157 6.12 7.08 -5.46
CA ASP A 157 5.54 8.38 -5.09
C ASP A 157 4.83 9.05 -6.27
N ALA A 158 3.95 10.00 -5.95
CA ALA A 158 3.48 10.97 -6.92
C ALA A 158 4.62 11.93 -7.30
N GLU A 159 4.70 12.32 -8.57
CA GLU A 159 5.49 13.47 -8.95
C GLU A 159 4.93 14.75 -8.31
N PRO A 160 5.77 15.77 -8.03
CA PRO A 160 5.32 16.99 -7.37
C PRO A 160 4.21 17.76 -8.13
N ASP A 161 4.09 17.57 -9.44
CA ASP A 161 3.12 18.23 -10.30
C ASP A 161 1.70 17.66 -10.16
N VAL A 162 1.54 16.49 -9.53
CA VAL A 162 0.24 15.87 -9.27
C VAL A 162 0.00 15.71 -7.77
N ALA A 163 -1.27 15.78 -7.35
CA ALA A 163 -1.61 15.64 -5.94
C ALA A 163 -1.55 14.18 -5.46
N SER A 164 -1.77 13.23 -6.38
CA SER A 164 -1.74 11.80 -6.12
C SER A 164 -1.59 10.99 -7.40
N TRP A 165 -1.27 9.71 -7.25
CA TRP A 165 -1.33 8.69 -8.30
C TRP A 165 -2.28 7.55 -7.95
N ASP A 166 -2.68 6.75 -8.94
CA ASP A 166 -3.69 5.70 -8.77
C ASP A 166 -3.21 4.48 -7.94
N GLY A 167 -1.92 4.43 -7.59
CA GLY A 167 -1.34 3.38 -6.76
C GLY A 167 -1.03 2.08 -7.50
N ILE A 168 -0.84 1.01 -6.72
CA ILE A 168 -0.63 -0.35 -7.25
C ILE A 168 -1.98 -1.06 -7.30
N VAL A 169 -2.39 -1.49 -8.49
CA VAL A 169 -3.69 -2.14 -8.71
C VAL A 169 -3.47 -3.58 -9.17
N VAL A 170 -3.81 -4.54 -8.32
CA VAL A 170 -3.60 -5.97 -8.57
C VAL A 170 -4.93 -6.67 -8.81
N THR A 171 -5.07 -7.24 -10.00
CA THR A 171 -6.31 -7.84 -10.50
C THR A 171 -6.06 -9.22 -11.08
N ALA A 172 -7.11 -10.02 -11.19
CA ALA A 172 -7.08 -11.23 -11.99
C ALA A 172 -7.50 -10.87 -13.42
N ARG A 173 -6.74 -11.35 -14.41
CA ARG A 173 -7.17 -11.25 -15.81
C ARG A 173 -8.29 -12.25 -16.11
N ASP A 174 -8.17 -13.43 -15.52
CA ASP A 174 -9.13 -14.53 -15.59
C ASP A 174 -8.95 -15.47 -14.38
N SER A 175 -9.70 -16.58 -14.33
CA SER A 175 -9.67 -17.51 -13.21
C SER A 175 -8.33 -18.21 -12.99
N THR A 176 -7.48 -18.28 -14.02
CA THR A 176 -6.18 -18.96 -14.02
C THR A 176 -5.01 -18.00 -13.87
N HIS A 177 -5.17 -16.73 -14.25
CA HIS A 177 -4.16 -15.68 -14.11
C HIS A 177 -4.60 -14.68 -13.06
N ARG A 178 -4.32 -15.03 -11.80
CA ARG A 178 -4.63 -14.19 -10.63
C ARG A 178 -3.40 -13.39 -10.26
N GLY A 179 -3.46 -12.08 -10.39
CA GLY A 179 -2.33 -11.22 -10.10
C GLY A 179 -1.89 -11.31 -8.64
N THR A 180 -0.59 -11.21 -8.38
CA THR A 180 -0.04 -11.17 -7.02
C THR A 180 0.89 -10.00 -6.84
N ALA A 181 1.11 -9.61 -5.58
CA ALA A 181 2.15 -8.66 -5.24
C ALA A 181 2.87 -9.09 -3.95
N SER A 182 4.18 -9.00 -3.93
CA SER A 182 4.97 -9.12 -2.71
C SER A 182 6.05 -8.06 -2.65
N LEU A 183 6.14 -7.38 -1.51
CA LEU A 183 7.00 -6.22 -1.35
C LEU A 183 7.80 -6.33 -0.06
N ALA A 184 9.12 -6.17 -0.17
CA ALA A 184 10.03 -6.00 0.95
C ALA A 184 10.76 -4.65 0.84
N PHE A 185 10.86 -3.93 1.96
CA PHE A 185 11.54 -2.63 2.04
C PHE A 185 11.03 -1.62 1.00
N ALA A 186 9.70 -1.55 0.84
CA ALA A 186 9.05 -0.57 -0.02
C ALA A 186 8.51 0.62 0.79
N SER A 187 8.49 1.79 0.17
CA SER A 187 7.81 3.00 0.63
C SER A 187 6.81 3.42 -0.43
N ILE A 188 5.51 3.41 -0.14
CA ILE A 188 4.46 3.79 -1.10
C ILE A 188 3.72 5.02 -0.58
N GLN A 189 3.87 6.15 -1.26
CA GLN A 189 3.40 7.45 -0.80
C GLN A 189 2.53 8.15 -1.85
N HIS A 190 1.67 9.06 -1.38
CA HIS A 190 0.80 9.94 -2.16
C HIS A 190 -0.04 9.22 -3.24
N ALA A 191 -0.45 7.98 -2.98
CA ALA A 191 -1.40 7.26 -3.83
C ALA A 191 -2.85 7.57 -3.40
N LEU A 192 -3.83 7.35 -4.29
CA LEU A 192 -5.24 7.34 -3.93
C LEU A 192 -5.51 6.21 -2.93
N ASN A 193 -5.41 4.96 -3.39
CA ASN A 193 -5.14 3.80 -2.54
C ASN A 193 -3.70 3.40 -2.77
N SER A 194 -2.90 3.11 -1.75
CA SER A 194 -1.52 2.66 -1.99
C SER A 194 -1.49 1.31 -2.71
N ILE A 195 -2.30 0.35 -2.25
CA ILE A 195 -2.46 -0.95 -2.91
C ILE A 195 -3.95 -1.31 -2.96
N THR A 196 -4.45 -1.61 -4.15
CA THR A 196 -5.76 -2.24 -4.34
C THR A 196 -5.55 -3.66 -4.85
N ILE A 197 -6.13 -4.69 -4.21
CA ILE A 197 -6.00 -6.07 -4.67
C ILE A 197 -7.34 -6.84 -4.64
N THR A 198 -7.73 -7.35 -5.80
CA THR A 198 -9.03 -8.05 -5.98
C THR A 198 -8.90 -9.35 -6.77
N SER A 199 -7.67 -9.88 -6.92
CA SER A 199 -7.36 -11.01 -7.79
C SER A 199 -7.81 -12.37 -7.24
N GLY A 200 -8.02 -12.47 -5.93
CA GLY A 200 -8.25 -13.72 -5.22
C GLY A 200 -7.09 -14.71 -5.30
N ALA A 201 -5.87 -14.24 -5.55
CA ALA A 201 -4.68 -15.09 -5.49
C ALA A 201 -4.41 -15.54 -4.05
N THR A 202 -4.01 -16.80 -3.85
CA THR A 202 -3.79 -17.37 -2.51
C THR A 202 -2.34 -17.65 -2.17
N THR A 203 -1.43 -17.34 -3.10
CA THR A 203 0.00 -17.58 -2.94
C THR A 203 0.79 -16.51 -3.68
N THR A 204 1.91 -16.10 -3.11
CA THR A 204 2.87 -15.17 -3.74
C THR A 204 4.28 -15.54 -3.31
N VAL A 205 5.28 -15.09 -4.07
CA VAL A 205 6.70 -15.28 -3.73
C VAL A 205 7.03 -14.54 -2.44
N ASP A 206 7.84 -15.13 -1.56
CA ASP A 206 8.40 -14.40 -0.42
C ASP A 206 9.45 -13.39 -0.92
N PRO A 207 9.25 -12.07 -0.73
CA PRO A 207 10.16 -11.05 -1.24
C PRO A 207 11.48 -10.98 -0.46
N THR A 208 11.60 -11.71 0.65
CA THR A 208 12.83 -11.84 1.45
C THR A 208 13.57 -13.17 1.23
N ASP A 209 12.90 -14.17 0.67
CA ASP A 209 13.47 -15.43 0.21
C ASP A 209 12.77 -15.90 -1.08
N LEU A 210 13.32 -15.47 -2.23
CA LEU A 210 12.74 -15.74 -3.56
C LEU A 210 12.62 -17.23 -3.91
N GLY A 211 13.22 -18.13 -3.13
CA GLY A 211 13.06 -19.58 -3.28
C GLY A 211 11.80 -20.14 -2.61
N SER A 212 11.06 -19.32 -1.85
CA SER A 212 9.91 -19.74 -1.06
C SER A 212 8.60 -19.03 -1.46
N GLN A 213 7.48 -19.53 -0.96
CA GLN A 213 6.14 -19.02 -1.23
C GLN A 213 5.41 -18.74 0.07
N LEU A 214 4.64 -17.66 0.10
CA LEU A 214 3.77 -17.27 1.19
C LEU A 214 2.31 -17.59 0.82
N PRO A 215 1.47 -18.07 1.76
CA PRO A 215 0.07 -18.43 1.51
C PRO A 215 -0.86 -17.21 1.47
N TYR A 216 -0.43 -16.15 0.79
CA TYR A 216 -1.12 -14.86 0.67
C TYR A 216 -1.02 -14.36 -0.78
N GLY A 217 -2.04 -13.67 -1.29
CA GLY A 217 -1.99 -13.03 -2.61
C GLY A 217 -1.24 -11.69 -2.60
N LEU A 218 -1.26 -11.03 -1.44
CA LEU A 218 -0.47 -9.84 -1.14
C LEU A 218 0.40 -10.08 0.10
N ALA A 219 1.69 -9.83 0.00
CA ALA A 219 2.61 -9.80 1.14
C ALA A 219 3.36 -8.46 1.20
N VAL A 220 3.28 -7.75 2.31
CA VAL A 220 3.98 -6.49 2.56
C VAL A 220 4.86 -6.66 3.78
N ILE A 221 6.18 -6.70 3.57
CA ILE A 221 7.18 -7.03 4.60
C ILE A 221 8.14 -5.87 4.79
N SER A 222 8.42 -5.48 6.03
CA SER A 222 9.39 -4.43 6.38
C SER A 222 9.23 -3.14 5.56
N SER A 223 7.99 -2.79 5.25
CA SER A 223 7.64 -1.71 4.32
C SER A 223 6.81 -0.64 5.02
N GLY A 224 6.77 0.56 4.45
CA GLY A 224 5.82 1.59 4.85
C GLY A 224 4.85 1.95 3.74
N ILE A 225 3.60 2.00 4.12
CA ILE A 225 2.48 2.35 3.26
C ILE A 225 1.93 3.68 3.77
N GLY A 226 1.77 4.62 2.85
CA GLY A 226 1.22 5.94 3.09
C GLY A 226 2.25 7.05 3.26
N PRO A 227 1.78 8.31 3.21
CA PRO A 227 0.36 8.71 3.25
C PRO A 227 -0.41 8.41 1.95
N SER A 228 -1.64 7.87 2.06
CA SER A 228 -2.57 7.68 0.94
C SER A 228 -3.85 8.51 1.12
N TYR A 229 -4.53 8.86 0.02
CA TYR A 229 -5.71 9.72 0.05
C TYR A 229 -6.99 9.03 0.54
N PHE A 230 -7.10 7.73 0.30
CA PHE A 230 -8.19 6.87 0.75
C PHE A 230 -7.62 5.78 1.67
N ASP A 231 -7.46 4.56 1.18
CA ASP A 231 -7.02 3.42 1.98
C ASP A 231 -5.52 3.16 1.78
N GLY A 232 -4.84 2.64 2.81
CA GLY A 232 -3.48 2.10 2.62
C GLY A 232 -3.54 0.85 1.74
N ILE A 233 -4.35 -0.12 2.17
CA ILE A 233 -4.61 -1.35 1.41
C ILE A 233 -6.13 -1.54 1.30
N ASP A 234 -6.66 -1.61 0.07
CA ASP A 234 -8.04 -2.03 -0.21
C ASP A 234 -8.02 -3.42 -0.85
N ALA A 235 -8.43 -4.44 -0.10
CA ALA A 235 -8.37 -5.83 -0.51
C ALA A 235 -9.76 -6.49 -0.51
N SER A 236 -10.08 -7.18 -1.60
CA SER A 236 -11.30 -7.97 -1.74
C SER A 236 -10.98 -9.40 -2.15
N ASN A 237 -11.55 -10.36 -1.42
CA ASN A 237 -11.47 -11.79 -1.65
C ASN A 237 -10.03 -12.33 -1.85
N THR A 238 -9.03 -11.62 -1.35
CA THR A 238 -7.60 -11.94 -1.51
C THR A 238 -6.93 -11.94 -0.15
N PRO A 239 -6.27 -13.03 0.29
CA PRO A 239 -5.56 -13.08 1.56
C PRO A 239 -4.35 -12.13 1.58
N VAL A 240 -4.20 -11.38 2.67
CA VAL A 240 -3.16 -10.35 2.84
C VAL A 240 -2.27 -10.66 4.05
N LEU A 241 -0.96 -10.56 3.89
CA LEU A 241 0.03 -10.49 4.96
C LEU A 241 0.64 -9.09 5.02
N VAL A 242 0.65 -8.48 6.19
CA VAL A 242 1.45 -7.29 6.49
C VAL A 242 2.32 -7.58 7.69
N LYS A 243 3.63 -7.55 7.50
CA LYS A 243 4.61 -7.89 8.52
C LYS A 243 5.65 -6.81 8.67
N GLY A 244 5.83 -6.33 9.89
CA GLY A 244 6.91 -5.42 10.25
C GLY A 244 7.99 -6.05 11.11
N GLU A 245 8.88 -5.20 11.62
CA GLU A 245 9.92 -5.56 12.58
C GLU A 245 9.55 -5.12 14.01
N LEU A 246 10.13 -5.82 14.98
CA LEU A 246 10.05 -5.49 16.38
C LEU A 246 11.25 -4.64 16.78
N ASP A 247 11.01 -3.65 17.63
CA ASP A 247 12.04 -2.98 18.41
C ASP A 247 12.58 -3.96 19.46
N PRO A 248 13.86 -4.35 19.39
CA PRO A 248 14.46 -5.31 20.33
C PRO A 248 14.43 -4.83 21.79
N ALA A 249 14.37 -3.51 22.03
CA ALA A 249 14.35 -2.96 23.38
C ALA A 249 12.97 -3.03 24.04
N THR A 250 11.90 -3.00 23.24
CA THR A 250 10.53 -2.91 23.75
C THR A 250 9.67 -4.14 23.43
N ASP A 251 10.12 -5.04 22.55
CA ASP A 251 9.35 -6.16 21.99
C ASP A 251 8.00 -5.70 21.39
N ARG A 252 8.00 -4.50 20.79
CA ARG A 252 6.84 -3.88 20.13
C ARG A 252 7.16 -3.54 18.68
N ALA A 253 6.15 -3.39 17.83
CA ALA A 253 6.33 -2.88 16.48
C ALA A 253 7.18 -1.59 16.49
N ASP A 254 8.23 -1.55 15.67
CA ASP A 254 9.21 -0.46 15.65
C ASP A 254 8.71 0.80 14.94
N GLY A 255 7.72 0.64 14.05
CA GLY A 255 7.17 1.70 13.22
C GLY A 255 8.16 2.26 12.18
N LYS A 256 9.33 1.64 12.01
CA LYS A 256 10.32 1.97 11.00
C LYS A 256 10.17 1.02 9.81
N PHE A 257 10.22 -0.27 10.07
CA PHE A 257 10.12 -1.33 9.07
C PHE A 257 8.77 -2.02 9.20
N GLY A 258 7.68 -1.27 9.01
CA GLY A 258 6.33 -1.77 9.21
C GLY A 258 5.37 -0.68 9.62
N THR A 259 4.91 0.10 8.65
CA THR A 259 3.89 1.12 8.87
C THR A 259 2.80 1.04 7.83
N VAL A 260 1.56 1.24 8.28
CA VAL A 260 0.42 1.46 7.39
C VAL A 260 -0.29 2.72 7.87
N ASN A 261 -0.02 3.81 7.17
CA ASN A 261 -0.56 5.14 7.40
C ASN A 261 -1.49 5.49 6.24
N ASN A 262 -2.54 6.26 6.51
CA ASN A 262 -3.39 6.85 5.48
C ASN A 262 -3.87 8.23 5.94
N ILE A 263 -4.20 9.11 5.00
CA ILE A 263 -4.86 10.40 5.22
C ILE A 263 -6.39 10.25 5.05
N GLY A 264 -6.87 9.22 4.35
CA GLY A 264 -8.26 9.04 3.97
C GLY A 264 -9.18 8.29 4.93
N SER A 265 -9.38 6.99 4.67
CA SER A 265 -10.51 6.21 5.20
C SER A 265 -10.06 5.09 6.13
N GLN A 266 -9.25 4.15 5.63
CA GLN A 266 -8.75 3.00 6.40
C GLN A 266 -7.27 2.70 6.17
N GLY A 267 -6.56 2.18 7.18
CA GLY A 267 -5.21 1.65 6.98
C GLY A 267 -5.26 0.42 6.10
N ILE A 268 -6.08 -0.55 6.52
CA ILE A 268 -6.43 -1.73 5.75
C ILE A 268 -7.94 -1.85 5.72
N LYS A 269 -8.50 -1.94 4.52
CA LYS A 269 -9.88 -2.32 4.25
C LYS A 269 -9.87 -3.69 3.59
N LEU A 270 -10.59 -4.64 4.19
CA LEU A 270 -10.65 -6.02 3.74
C LEU A 270 -12.12 -6.46 3.59
N SER A 271 -12.44 -7.15 2.50
CA SER A 271 -13.75 -7.77 2.31
C SER A 271 -13.63 -9.22 1.82
N PHE A 272 -14.40 -10.12 2.43
CA PHE A 272 -14.49 -11.53 2.06
C PHE A 272 -15.96 -11.96 1.97
N ASP A 273 -16.39 -12.36 0.78
CA ASP A 273 -17.75 -12.83 0.53
C ASP A 273 -17.80 -14.35 0.21
N GLY A 274 -18.96 -14.84 -0.21
CA GLY A 274 -19.17 -16.26 -0.53
C GLY A 274 -18.39 -16.78 -1.74
N SER A 275 -17.76 -15.91 -2.53
CA SER A 275 -16.91 -16.25 -3.68
C SER A 275 -15.42 -16.32 -3.33
N ALA A 276 -15.04 -15.91 -2.12
CA ALA A 276 -13.65 -15.90 -1.68
C ALA A 276 -13.02 -17.31 -1.68
N PRO A 277 -11.72 -17.44 -2.00
CA PRO A 277 -11.02 -18.72 -1.92
C PRO A 277 -10.91 -19.21 -0.47
N ALA A 278 -10.84 -20.53 -0.31
CA ALA A 278 -10.56 -21.15 0.99
C ALA A 278 -9.08 -20.95 1.37
N VAL A 279 -8.82 -20.24 2.45
CA VAL A 279 -7.47 -19.86 2.90
C VAL A 279 -7.32 -20.04 4.41
N ALA A 280 -6.09 -20.15 4.88
CA ALA A 280 -5.79 -20.34 6.31
C ALA A 280 -6.06 -19.07 7.14
N ALA A 281 -5.83 -17.89 6.55
CA ALA A 281 -6.12 -16.59 7.14
C ALA A 281 -6.52 -15.61 6.02
N ALA A 282 -7.49 -14.74 6.32
CA ALA A 282 -7.93 -13.67 5.42
C ALA A 282 -6.96 -12.48 5.47
N LEU A 283 -6.50 -12.18 6.68
CA LEU A 283 -5.60 -11.09 6.99
C LEU A 283 -4.70 -11.56 8.13
N ASP A 284 -3.39 -11.39 7.93
CA ASP A 284 -2.35 -11.64 8.93
C ASP A 284 -1.52 -10.37 9.09
N VAL A 285 -1.55 -9.79 10.28
CA VAL A 285 -0.87 -8.54 10.62
C VAL A 285 0.06 -8.80 11.79
N GLU A 286 1.36 -8.64 11.58
CA GLU A 286 2.39 -8.94 12.58
C GLU A 286 3.36 -7.77 12.71
N ASN A 287 3.56 -7.25 13.94
CA ASN A 287 4.56 -6.22 14.23
C ASN A 287 4.40 -4.93 13.39
N VAL A 288 3.17 -4.55 13.06
CA VAL A 288 2.88 -3.36 12.26
C VAL A 288 2.49 -2.20 13.16
N THR A 289 2.93 -0.99 12.83
CA THR A 289 2.42 0.24 13.44
C THR A 289 1.41 0.91 12.51
N PHE A 290 0.20 1.09 13.02
CA PHE A 290 -0.84 1.95 12.46
C PHE A 290 -0.83 3.26 13.24
N GLY A 291 -0.53 4.36 12.56
CA GLY A 291 -0.50 5.69 13.15
C GLY A 291 -1.35 6.69 12.37
N SER A 292 -1.77 7.75 13.06
CA SER A 292 -2.28 8.96 12.42
C SER A 292 -1.18 9.57 11.55
N SER A 293 -1.48 9.73 10.26
CA SER A 293 -0.66 10.44 9.29
C SER A 293 -0.37 11.87 9.73
N VAL A 294 0.86 12.33 9.47
CA VAL A 294 1.19 13.75 9.45
C VAL A 294 0.35 14.48 8.38
N PRO A 295 0.12 15.80 8.51
CA PRO A 295 -0.57 16.58 7.47
C PRO A 295 0.07 16.40 6.08
N PHE A 296 -0.76 16.45 5.03
CA PHE A 296 -0.34 16.43 3.62
C PHE A 296 0.80 17.45 3.38
N GLY A 297 1.97 16.97 2.94
CA GLY A 297 3.14 17.80 2.64
C GLY A 297 4.27 17.80 3.67
N GLU A 298 4.14 17.09 4.80
CA GLU A 298 5.23 16.96 5.79
C GLU A 298 6.24 15.88 5.37
N THR A 299 7.32 16.29 4.71
CA THR A 299 8.39 15.43 4.16
C THR A 299 9.37 14.88 5.22
N SER A 300 9.23 15.30 6.48
CA SER A 300 10.05 14.83 7.61
C SER A 300 9.60 13.47 8.15
N CYS A 301 8.59 12.88 7.53
CA CYS A 301 7.93 11.68 7.99
C CYS A 301 7.82 10.60 6.90
N LEU A 302 8.98 10.10 6.47
CA LEU A 302 9.07 9.00 5.52
C LEU A 302 8.94 7.65 6.24
N PRO A 303 8.31 6.63 5.62
CA PRO A 303 8.60 5.23 5.92
C PRO A 303 10.10 5.04 6.15
N LEU A 304 10.49 4.33 7.21
CA LEU A 304 11.88 4.12 7.64
C LEU A 304 12.57 5.30 8.37
N GLN A 305 11.85 6.36 8.73
CA GLN A 305 12.35 7.45 9.60
C GLN A 305 11.58 7.49 10.95
N VAL A 306 12.30 7.56 12.06
CA VAL A 306 11.77 7.47 13.44
C VAL A 306 11.55 8.87 14.04
N PRO A 307 10.54 9.12 14.91
CA PRO A 307 9.19 8.58 14.99
C PRO A 307 8.17 9.56 14.39
N CYS A 308 7.46 9.06 13.38
CA CYS A 308 6.40 9.73 12.64
C CYS A 308 5.05 9.88 13.37
N SER A 309 5.05 10.13 14.68
CA SER A 309 3.80 10.18 15.47
C SER A 309 3.50 11.59 15.95
N ALA A 310 3.14 12.49 15.04
CA ALA A 310 2.72 13.86 15.37
C ALA A 310 1.38 14.30 14.73
N GLY A 311 0.72 13.41 13.98
CA GLY A 311 -0.55 13.67 13.30
C GLY A 311 -1.80 13.71 14.19
N SER A 312 -2.81 14.44 13.72
CA SER A 312 -4.15 14.57 14.32
C SER A 312 -5.12 13.49 13.82
N ILE A 313 -5.86 12.92 14.78
CA ILE A 313 -6.96 11.93 14.71
C ILE A 313 -7.74 11.99 13.39
N GLY A 314 -8.00 10.84 12.75
CA GLY A 314 -8.93 10.79 11.62
C GLY A 314 -9.49 9.42 11.24
N ASN A 315 -8.62 8.42 11.02
CA ASN A 315 -8.99 7.30 10.15
C ASN A 315 -8.89 5.94 10.84
N ASP A 316 -9.77 5.01 10.48
CA ASP A 316 -9.82 3.68 11.11
C ASP A 316 -8.60 2.87 10.67
N ALA A 317 -7.96 2.12 11.57
CA ALA A 317 -6.73 1.43 11.19
C ALA A 317 -7.02 0.16 10.39
N ILE A 318 -7.89 -0.72 10.87
CA ILE A 318 -8.34 -1.91 10.13
C ILE A 318 -9.87 -1.98 10.12
N LEU A 319 -10.45 -2.11 8.92
CA LEU A 319 -11.84 -2.50 8.72
C LEU A 319 -11.88 -3.80 7.91
N ALA A 320 -12.46 -4.86 8.47
CA ALA A 320 -12.66 -6.11 7.76
C ALA A 320 -14.12 -6.56 7.82
N THR A 321 -14.70 -6.86 6.65
CA THR A 321 -16.10 -7.31 6.53
C THR A 321 -16.18 -8.69 5.89
N PHE A 322 -16.91 -9.59 6.55
CA PHE A 322 -17.12 -10.97 6.14
C PHE A 322 -18.61 -11.25 6.00
N THR A 323 -19.01 -11.76 4.83
CA THR A 323 -20.41 -12.13 4.57
C THR A 323 -20.61 -13.62 4.28
N SER A 324 -19.52 -14.38 4.20
CA SER A 324 -19.57 -15.84 4.06
C SER A 324 -19.96 -16.52 5.38
N SER A 325 -20.52 -17.73 5.32
CA SER A 325 -21.00 -18.45 6.50
C SER A 325 -19.88 -19.04 7.37
N ASN A 326 -18.67 -19.18 6.82
CA ASN A 326 -17.49 -19.67 7.51
C ASN A 326 -16.24 -18.96 6.99
N PRO A 327 -16.07 -17.67 7.30
CA PRO A 327 -14.96 -16.89 6.78
C PRO A 327 -13.63 -17.36 7.36
N PRO A 328 -12.52 -17.21 6.61
CA PRO A 328 -11.18 -17.44 7.14
C PRO A 328 -10.89 -16.47 8.30
N PRO A 329 -10.05 -16.87 9.28
CA PRO A 329 -9.77 -16.05 10.44
C PRO A 329 -8.94 -14.81 10.08
N VAL A 330 -9.06 -13.78 10.92
CA VAL A 330 -8.17 -12.62 10.95
C VAL A 330 -7.18 -12.81 12.10
N ILE A 331 -5.89 -12.62 11.82
CA ILE A 331 -4.80 -12.74 12.79
C ILE A 331 -4.13 -11.37 12.90
N ILE A 332 -4.05 -10.83 14.12
CA ILE A 332 -3.40 -9.56 14.42
C ILE A 332 -2.56 -9.75 15.67
N ASN A 333 -1.24 -9.62 15.53
CA ASN A 333 -0.29 -9.90 16.59
C ASN A 333 0.77 -8.80 16.74
N LYS A 334 1.15 -8.49 17.99
CA LYS A 334 2.28 -7.62 18.33
C LYS A 334 2.31 -6.26 17.63
N SER A 335 1.15 -5.76 17.23
CA SER A 335 0.99 -4.54 16.45
C SER A 335 0.59 -3.36 17.33
N ARG A 336 0.84 -2.14 16.83
CA ARG A 336 0.52 -0.89 17.52
C ARG A 336 -0.53 -0.11 16.74
N PHE A 337 -1.57 0.34 17.43
CA PHE A 337 -2.65 1.14 16.90
C PHE A 337 -2.69 2.44 17.69
N TYR A 338 -2.33 3.55 17.05
CA TYR A 338 -2.19 4.84 17.71
C TYR A 338 -3.00 5.93 17.01
N ARG A 339 -3.89 6.60 17.75
CA ARG A 339 -4.72 7.71 17.24
C ARG A 339 -5.55 7.34 16.00
N ALA A 340 -6.02 6.10 15.92
CA ALA A 340 -7.00 5.74 14.91
C ALA A 340 -8.30 6.53 15.12
N GLY A 341 -9.05 6.72 14.03
CA GLY A 341 -10.28 7.48 13.93
C GLY A 341 -11.37 7.01 14.89
N SER A 342 -12.33 6.24 14.39
CA SER A 342 -13.34 5.62 15.27
C SER A 342 -12.78 4.37 15.94
N PHE A 343 -12.14 3.48 15.18
CA PHE A 343 -11.67 2.18 15.66
C PHE A 343 -10.22 1.90 15.26
N GLY A 344 -9.45 1.34 16.19
CA GLY A 344 -8.19 0.67 15.84
C GLY A 344 -8.43 -0.56 14.95
N VAL A 345 -9.41 -1.39 15.30
CA VAL A 345 -9.79 -2.58 14.53
C VAL A 345 -11.31 -2.77 14.58
N GLU A 346 -11.97 -2.82 13.43
CA GLU A 346 -13.38 -3.16 13.26
C GLU A 346 -13.52 -4.42 12.41
N LEU A 347 -14.03 -5.51 13.00
CA LEU A 347 -14.28 -6.78 12.31
C LEU A 347 -15.78 -7.09 12.31
N SER A 348 -16.38 -7.12 11.12
CA SER A 348 -17.81 -7.45 10.93
C SER A 348 -17.95 -8.85 10.33
N GLY A 349 -18.70 -9.73 10.98
CA GLY A 349 -18.93 -11.10 10.51
C GLY A 349 -17.74 -12.05 10.61
N ALA A 350 -16.62 -11.64 11.21
CA ALA A 350 -15.43 -12.47 11.36
C ALA A 350 -15.70 -13.71 12.23
N ASN A 351 -15.05 -14.83 11.89
CA ASN A 351 -15.13 -16.07 12.66
C ASN A 351 -13.80 -16.36 13.36
N ARG A 352 -13.84 -16.47 14.71
CA ARG A 352 -12.68 -16.80 15.56
C ARG A 352 -11.40 -16.01 15.26
N PRO A 353 -11.44 -14.65 15.24
CA PRO A 353 -10.24 -13.86 15.06
C PRO A 353 -9.24 -14.09 16.21
N VAL A 354 -7.95 -14.01 15.90
CA VAL A 354 -6.85 -14.11 16.88
C VAL A 354 -6.19 -12.74 16.98
N ILE A 355 -6.49 -12.00 18.06
CA ILE A 355 -5.95 -10.67 18.33
C ILE A 355 -5.13 -10.75 19.61
N LYS A 356 -3.80 -10.71 19.51
CA LYS A 356 -2.88 -10.99 20.63
C LYS A 356 -1.74 -9.98 20.73
N ASP A 357 -1.34 -9.65 21.95
CA ASP A 357 -0.13 -8.86 22.26
C ASP A 357 -0.07 -7.48 21.54
N ASN A 358 -1.23 -6.91 21.19
CA ASN A 358 -1.34 -5.63 20.51
C ASN A 358 -1.45 -4.46 21.51
N ASN A 359 -0.99 -3.28 21.10
CA ASN A 359 -1.13 -2.04 21.86
C ASN A 359 -2.07 -1.07 21.16
N PHE A 360 -3.18 -0.72 21.81
CA PHE A 360 -4.15 0.28 21.37
C PHE A 360 -4.03 1.52 22.24
N ASP A 361 -3.77 2.69 21.64
CA ASP A 361 -3.52 3.92 22.36
C ASP A 361 -4.15 5.13 21.65
N CYS A 362 -4.96 5.90 22.39
CA CYS A 362 -5.60 7.14 21.94
C CYS A 362 -6.50 7.02 20.69
N ASN A 363 -7.14 5.87 20.43
CA ASN A 363 -8.15 5.74 19.36
C ASN A 363 -9.46 6.44 19.77
N GLY A 364 -10.23 6.95 18.81
CA GLY A 364 -11.36 7.83 19.12
C GLY A 364 -12.53 7.16 19.86
N SER A 365 -13.02 6.01 19.39
CA SER A 365 -14.15 5.29 20.01
C SER A 365 -13.80 3.90 20.57
N GLY A 366 -12.64 3.34 20.22
CA GLY A 366 -12.19 2.01 20.66
C GLY A 366 -10.80 1.62 20.15
#